data_AF-A0A352KIT2-F1
#
_entry.id   AF-A0A352KIT2-F1
#
_cell.length_a   1.000
_cell.length_b   1.000
_cell.length_c   1.000
_cell.angle_alpha   90.00
_cell.angle_beta   90.00
_cell.angle_gamma   90.00
#
_symmetry.space_group_name_H-M   'P 1'
#
loop_
_entity.id
_entity.type
_entity.pdbx_description
1 polymer ?
#
loop_
_entity_poly.entity_id
_entity_poly.type
_entity_poly.pdbx_seq_one_letter_code
_entity_poly.pdbx_strand_id
1 'polypeptide(L)'
;MRIFTLVFLVVVLAALITQQYLINRQAKSVTAHRDSVPEAFRGKISLEEHQQAADYSIAKGNLGKIDLLVGTGLLFIWTFGGGLNVLDQFWMAFEIPQLFQGVLVMLSFLLISSLLSLPLQIYETFVLEEQFGFNHTKVSTFVSDLLKMTLLTLILYTPLLLLILWLMQSAGQLWWIWAWLTICGFSLLMLWAYPTFIAPIFNEFKSLENEALQQRIHNLLKKCGFS
;
A
#
# COMPACT_ATOMS: atom_id res chain seq x y z
N MET A 1 -19.29 -20.68 14.45
CA MET A 1 -18.54 -20.62 13.17
C MET A 1 -19.37 -20.10 12.00
N ARG A 2 -20.53 -20.68 11.63
CA ARG A 2 -21.28 -20.29 10.42
C ARG A 2 -21.71 -18.80 10.37
N ILE A 3 -22.11 -18.21 11.51
CA ILE A 3 -22.59 -16.82 11.52
C ILE A 3 -21.47 -15.80 11.23
N PHE A 4 -20.28 -15.99 11.79
CA PHE A 4 -19.13 -15.11 11.53
C PHE A 4 -18.67 -15.22 10.08
N THR A 5 -18.66 -16.42 9.51
CA THR A 5 -18.37 -16.63 8.08
C THR A 5 -19.40 -15.94 7.20
N LEU A 6 -20.69 -16.05 7.51
CA LEU A 6 -21.74 -15.36 6.77
C LEU A 6 -21.61 -13.84 6.86
N VAL A 7 -21.38 -13.31 8.06
CA VAL A 7 -21.15 -11.87 8.28
C VAL A 7 -19.95 -11.41 7.47
N PHE A 8 -18.83 -12.14 7.52
CA PHE A 8 -17.63 -11.83 6.74
C PHE A 8 -17.93 -11.79 5.24
N LEU A 9 -18.60 -12.82 4.69
CA LEU A 9 -18.95 -12.86 3.27
C LEU A 9 -19.87 -11.70 2.87
N VAL A 10 -20.90 -11.42 3.67
CA VAL A 10 -21.83 -10.31 3.41
C VAL A 10 -21.07 -8.97 3.42
N VAL A 11 -20.19 -8.75 4.40
CA VAL A 11 -19.41 -7.51 4.50
C VAL A 11 -18.44 -7.37 3.33
N VAL A 12 -17.71 -8.43 2.96
CA VAL A 12 -16.78 -8.40 1.82
C VAL A 12 -17.53 -8.16 0.51
N LEU A 13 -18.66 -8.84 0.28
CA LEU A 13 -19.47 -8.64 -0.91
C LEU A 13 -20.08 -7.23 -0.95
N ALA A 14 -20.60 -6.73 0.18
CA ALA A 14 -21.13 -5.37 0.27
C ALA A 14 -20.04 -4.33 -0.02
N ALA A 15 -18.83 -4.51 0.52
CA ALA A 15 -17.69 -3.65 0.25
C ALA A 15 -17.29 -3.67 -1.24
N LEU A 16 -17.16 -4.87 -1.83
CA LEU A 16 -16.85 -5.05 -3.24
C LEU A 16 -17.88 -4.37 -4.16
N ILE A 17 -19.17 -4.61 -3.92
CA ILE A 17 -20.26 -4.01 -4.69
C ILE A 17 -20.24 -2.49 -4.54
N THR A 18 -20.05 -1.99 -3.32
CA THR A 18 -20.01 -0.54 -3.05
C THR A 18 -18.85 0.12 -3.77
N GLN A 19 -17.63 -0.42 -3.66
CA GLN A 19 -16.47 0.12 -4.34
C GLN A 19 -16.61 0.08 -5.86
N GLN A 20 -17.09 -1.05 -6.41
CA GLN A 20 -17.35 -1.17 -7.85
C GLN A 20 -18.38 -0.14 -8.32
N TYR A 21 -19.44 0.07 -7.54
CA TYR A 21 -20.45 1.10 -7.81
C TYR A 21 -19.84 2.50 -7.80
N LEU A 22 -19.01 2.84 -6.80
CA LEU A 22 -18.37 4.15 -6.69
C LEU A 22 -17.42 4.43 -7.86
N ILE A 23 -16.60 3.45 -8.26
CA ILE A 23 -15.70 3.59 -9.42
C ILE A 23 -16.53 3.80 -10.69
N ASN A 24 -17.61 3.03 -10.89
CA ASN A 24 -18.48 3.19 -12.05
C ASN A 24 -19.21 4.55 -12.06
N ARG A 25 -19.66 5.02 -10.89
CA ARG A 25 -20.29 6.33 -10.75
C ARG A 25 -19.31 7.44 -11.11
N GLN A 26 -18.07 7.36 -10.62
CA GLN A 26 -17.03 8.31 -10.93
C GLN A 26 -16.70 8.30 -12.43
N ALA A 27 -16.51 7.12 -13.02
CA ALA A 27 -16.24 6.99 -14.46
C ALA A 27 -17.34 7.62 -15.31
N LYS A 28 -18.62 7.37 -14.99
CA LYS A 28 -19.75 8.01 -15.69
C LYS A 28 -19.71 9.54 -15.59
N SER A 29 -19.41 10.07 -14.39
CA SER A 29 -19.31 11.52 -14.18
C SER A 29 -18.17 12.13 -14.98
N VAL A 30 -17.02 11.46 -15.02
CA VAL A 30 -15.84 11.91 -15.78
C VAL A 30 -16.11 11.89 -17.28
N THR A 31 -16.67 10.79 -17.81
CA THR A 31 -17.02 10.69 -19.23
C THR A 31 -18.03 11.76 -19.65
N ALA A 32 -19.05 12.03 -18.83
CA ALA A 32 -20.06 13.03 -19.13
C ALA A 32 -19.52 14.47 -19.22
N HIS A 33 -18.40 14.78 -18.54
CA HIS A 33 -17.78 16.10 -18.52
C HIS A 33 -16.44 16.14 -19.26
N ARG A 34 -16.12 15.11 -20.05
CA ARG A 34 -14.84 14.99 -20.76
C ARG A 34 -14.64 16.10 -21.80
N ASP A 35 -15.70 16.47 -22.51
CA ASP A 35 -15.60 17.37 -23.67
C ASP A 35 -15.81 18.85 -23.32
N SER A 36 -15.89 19.18 -22.04
CA SER A 36 -16.06 20.57 -21.58
C SER A 36 -15.25 20.85 -20.33
N VAL A 37 -14.35 21.83 -20.40
CA VAL A 37 -13.64 22.34 -19.22
C VAL A 37 -14.63 23.09 -18.31
N PRO A 38 -14.67 22.80 -17.00
CA PRO A 38 -15.54 23.52 -16.07
C PRO A 38 -15.23 25.02 -16.04
N GLU A 39 -16.25 25.85 -15.81
CA GLU A 39 -16.12 27.31 -15.92
C GLU A 39 -15.01 27.90 -15.05
N ALA A 40 -14.81 27.38 -13.84
CA ALA A 40 -13.77 27.81 -12.91
C ALA A 40 -12.33 27.62 -13.43
N PHE A 41 -12.13 26.73 -14.41
CA PHE A 41 -10.81 26.39 -14.97
C PHE A 41 -10.64 26.85 -16.43
N ARG A 42 -11.67 27.48 -17.01
CA ARG A 42 -11.65 27.98 -18.38
C ARG A 42 -10.49 28.98 -18.56
N GLY A 43 -9.62 28.72 -19.52
CA GLY A 43 -8.44 29.56 -19.81
C GLY A 43 -7.21 29.29 -18.93
N LYS A 44 -7.28 28.38 -17.95
CA LYS A 44 -6.11 27.89 -17.19
C LYS A 44 -5.64 26.51 -17.64
N ILE A 45 -6.57 25.71 -18.17
CA ILE A 45 -6.34 24.35 -18.65
C ILE A 45 -6.92 24.28 -20.06
N SER A 46 -6.15 23.71 -20.98
CA SER A 46 -6.62 23.43 -22.34
C SER A 46 -7.65 22.29 -22.35
N LEU A 47 -8.47 22.22 -23.41
CA LEU A 47 -9.40 21.11 -23.57
C LEU A 47 -8.67 19.76 -23.68
N GLU A 48 -7.51 19.74 -24.33
CA GLU A 48 -6.70 18.55 -24.52
C GLU A 48 -6.15 18.01 -23.18
N GLU A 49 -5.59 18.87 -22.33
CA GLU A 49 -5.12 18.48 -20.99
C GLU A 49 -6.27 17.95 -20.12
N HIS A 50 -7.46 18.56 -20.22
CA HIS A 50 -8.66 18.09 -19.50
C HIS A 50 -9.12 16.72 -20.01
N GLN A 51 -9.12 16.49 -21.32
CA GLN A 51 -9.45 15.20 -21.92
C GLN A 51 -8.44 14.12 -21.53
N GLN A 52 -7.14 14.43 -21.55
CA GLN A 52 -6.09 13.51 -21.11
C GLN A 52 -6.26 13.13 -19.63
N ALA A 53 -6.58 14.09 -18.76
CA ALA A 53 -6.85 13.83 -17.35
C ALA A 53 -8.10 12.97 -17.14
N ALA A 54 -9.15 13.18 -17.94
CA ALA A 54 -10.36 12.36 -17.93
C ALA A 54 -10.08 10.91 -18.36
N ASP A 55 -9.33 10.73 -19.46
CA ASP A 55 -8.96 9.41 -19.99
C ASP A 55 -8.06 8.65 -19.00
N TYR A 56 -7.09 9.32 -18.38
CA TYR A 56 -6.25 8.77 -17.31
C TYR A 56 -7.10 8.30 -16.13
N SER A 57 -8.05 9.14 -15.68
CA SER A 57 -8.92 8.82 -14.55
C SER A 57 -9.78 7.58 -14.82
N ILE A 58 -10.29 7.43 -16.04
CA ILE A 58 -11.07 6.25 -16.45
C ILE A 58 -10.18 5.02 -16.53
N ALA A 59 -9.01 5.12 -17.15
CA ALA A 59 -8.07 4.00 -17.30
C ALA A 59 -7.58 3.50 -15.94
N LYS A 60 -7.18 4.40 -15.04
CA LYS A 60 -6.82 4.08 -13.65
C LYS A 60 -7.97 3.46 -12.87
N GLY A 61 -9.18 4.01 -13.03
CA GLY A 61 -10.39 3.44 -12.43
C GLY A 61 -10.65 2.01 -12.90
N ASN A 62 -10.44 1.71 -14.18
CA ASN A 62 -10.63 0.36 -14.72
C ASN A 62 -9.58 -0.63 -14.21
N LEU A 63 -8.31 -0.22 -14.14
CA LEU A 63 -7.27 -1.05 -13.52
C LEU A 63 -7.58 -1.32 -12.04
N GLY A 64 -8.03 -0.30 -11.29
CA GLY A 64 -8.45 -0.44 -9.89
C GLY A 64 -9.60 -1.43 -9.68
N LYS A 65 -10.51 -1.60 -10.66
CA LYS A 65 -11.54 -2.66 -10.59
C LYS A 65 -10.92 -4.05 -10.69
N ILE A 66 -9.95 -4.23 -11.58
CA ILE A 66 -9.26 -5.51 -11.77
C ILE A 66 -8.48 -5.85 -10.50
N ASP A 67 -7.73 -4.88 -9.98
CA ASP A 67 -7.00 -5.02 -8.72
C ASP A 67 -7.91 -5.42 -7.56
N LEU A 68 -9.05 -4.73 -7.42
CA LEU A 68 -10.04 -5.05 -6.41
C LEU A 68 -10.58 -6.50 -6.53
N LEU A 69 -10.87 -6.96 -7.75
CA LEU A 69 -11.36 -8.32 -7.99
C LEU A 69 -10.28 -9.36 -7.69
N VAL A 70 -9.05 -9.13 -8.13
CA VAL A 70 -7.92 -10.03 -7.88
C VAL A 70 -7.63 -10.09 -6.38
N GLY A 71 -7.53 -8.94 -5.70
CA GLY A 71 -7.31 -8.87 -4.26
C GLY A 71 -8.41 -9.55 -3.45
N THR A 72 -9.67 -9.39 -3.85
CA THR A 72 -10.80 -10.09 -3.20
C THR A 72 -10.73 -11.61 -3.43
N GLY A 73 -10.37 -12.04 -4.65
CA GLY A 73 -10.16 -13.45 -4.95
C GLY A 73 -9.03 -14.06 -4.12
N LEU A 74 -7.89 -13.37 -4.01
CA LEU A 74 -6.78 -13.77 -3.15
C LEU A 74 -7.19 -13.88 -1.68
N LEU A 75 -7.94 -12.90 -1.17
CA LEU A 75 -8.50 -12.93 0.19
C LEU A 75 -9.35 -14.19 0.41
N PHE A 76 -10.21 -14.56 -0.54
CA PHE A 76 -11.00 -15.79 -0.43
C PHE A 76 -10.16 -17.06 -0.53
N ILE A 77 -9.12 -17.09 -1.37
CA ILE A 77 -8.19 -18.23 -1.45
C ILE A 77 -7.45 -18.43 -0.13
N TRP A 78 -6.94 -17.35 0.46
CA TRP A 78 -6.25 -17.40 1.75
C TRP A 78 -7.18 -17.80 2.90
N THR A 79 -8.40 -17.26 2.93
CA THR A 79 -9.35 -17.44 4.04
C THR A 79 -10.12 -18.76 3.96
N PHE A 80 -10.62 -19.12 2.77
CA PHE A 80 -11.50 -20.26 2.55
C PHE A 80 -10.90 -21.34 1.66
N GLY A 81 -10.02 -20.96 0.74
CA GLY A 81 -9.32 -21.90 -0.15
C GLY A 81 -8.24 -22.74 0.56
N GLY A 82 -8.01 -22.52 1.86
CA GLY A 82 -7.03 -23.26 2.65
C GLY A 82 -5.59 -22.81 2.45
N GLY A 83 -5.34 -21.69 1.76
CA GLY A 83 -3.98 -21.19 1.50
C GLY A 83 -3.14 -21.03 2.77
N LEU A 84 -3.74 -20.47 3.84
CA LEU A 84 -3.04 -20.32 5.13
C LEU A 84 -2.72 -21.67 5.78
N ASN A 85 -3.62 -22.64 5.67
CA ASN A 85 -3.41 -23.99 6.20
C ASN A 85 -2.31 -24.73 5.43
N VAL A 86 -2.21 -24.55 4.11
CA VAL A 86 -1.11 -25.10 3.31
C VAL A 86 0.23 -24.52 3.76
N LEU A 87 0.32 -23.21 3.99
CA LEU A 87 1.54 -22.59 4.51
C LEU A 87 1.89 -23.10 5.91
N ASP A 88 0.92 -23.21 6.80
CA ASP A 88 1.14 -23.72 8.15
C ASP A 88 1.67 -25.16 8.13
N GLN A 89 1.04 -26.04 7.36
CA GLN A 89 1.49 -27.43 7.20
C GLN A 89 2.88 -27.53 6.56
N PHE A 90 3.18 -26.65 5.59
CA PHE A 90 4.50 -26.60 4.97
C PHE A 90 5.60 -26.31 6.01
N TRP A 91 5.42 -25.31 6.86
CA TRP A 91 6.40 -24.96 7.90
C TRP A 91 6.42 -25.94 9.07
N MET A 92 5.28 -26.57 9.38
CA MET A 92 5.19 -27.62 10.40
C MET A 92 6.06 -28.84 10.05
N ALA A 93 6.23 -29.16 8.76
CA ALA A 93 7.06 -30.27 8.32
C ALA A 93 8.55 -30.15 8.67
N PHE A 94 9.03 -28.95 9.03
CA PHE A 94 10.43 -28.69 9.38
C PHE A 94 10.71 -28.79 10.89
N GLU A 95 9.73 -29.17 11.71
CA GLU A 95 9.87 -29.35 13.19
C GLU A 95 10.48 -28.13 13.92
N ILE A 96 10.23 -26.92 13.39
CA ILE A 96 10.71 -25.66 13.93
C ILE A 96 9.90 -25.30 15.20
N PRO A 97 10.47 -24.62 16.21
CA PRO A 97 9.70 -24.18 17.37
C PRO A 97 8.49 -23.31 16.99
N GLN A 98 7.37 -23.53 17.67
CA GLN A 98 6.05 -22.95 17.35
C GLN A 98 6.06 -21.43 17.13
N LEU A 99 6.86 -20.71 17.92
CA LEU A 99 7.01 -19.25 17.79
C LEU A 99 7.61 -18.85 16.43
N PHE A 100 8.70 -19.52 16.00
CA PHE A 100 9.34 -19.23 14.73
C PHE A 100 8.51 -19.74 13.54
N GLN A 101 7.80 -20.86 13.70
CA GLN A 101 6.83 -21.32 12.70
C GLN A 101 5.77 -20.24 12.41
N GLY A 102 5.18 -19.66 13.46
CA GLY A 102 4.19 -18.58 13.30
C GLY A 102 4.74 -17.37 12.55
N VAL A 103 5.97 -16.95 12.87
CA VAL A 103 6.66 -15.87 12.13
C VAL A 103 6.85 -16.24 10.66
N LEU A 104 7.36 -17.44 10.36
CA LEU A 104 7.64 -17.88 8.99
C LEU A 104 6.36 -18.01 8.15
N VAL A 105 5.26 -18.49 8.74
CA VAL A 105 3.95 -18.53 8.08
C VAL A 105 3.49 -17.12 7.73
N MET A 106 3.56 -16.17 8.67
CA MET A 106 3.16 -14.78 8.43
C MET A 106 4.04 -14.10 7.37
N LEU A 107 5.36 -14.26 7.43
CA LEU A 107 6.28 -13.71 6.44
C LEU A 107 6.05 -14.34 5.05
N SER A 108 5.84 -15.65 4.98
CA SER A 108 5.54 -16.33 3.72
C SER A 108 4.24 -15.83 3.10
N PHE A 109 3.21 -15.66 3.91
CA PHE A 109 1.94 -15.08 3.47
C PHE A 109 2.14 -13.66 2.90
N LEU A 110 2.90 -12.81 3.58
CA LEU A 110 3.20 -11.44 3.12
C LEU A 110 3.98 -11.44 1.79
N LEU A 111 5.04 -12.26 1.70
CA LEU A 111 5.88 -12.33 0.52
C LEU A 111 5.13 -12.89 -0.69
N ILE A 112 4.38 -13.98 -0.51
CA ILE A 112 3.58 -14.58 -1.59
C ILE A 112 2.49 -13.61 -2.02
N SER A 113 1.79 -12.96 -1.09
CA SER A 113 0.75 -11.98 -1.45
C SER A 113 1.33 -10.78 -2.21
N SER A 114 2.51 -10.29 -1.80
CA SER A 114 3.24 -9.24 -2.54
C SER A 114 3.58 -9.71 -3.96
N LEU A 115 4.13 -10.93 -4.10
CA LEU A 115 4.47 -11.51 -5.40
C LEU A 115 3.25 -11.70 -6.31
N LEU A 116 2.10 -12.10 -5.75
CA LEU A 116 0.86 -12.26 -6.52
C LEU A 116 0.28 -10.91 -6.99
N SER A 117 0.55 -9.82 -6.26
CA SER A 117 0.15 -8.46 -6.65
C SER A 117 1.10 -7.79 -7.64
N LEU A 118 2.34 -8.29 -7.75
CA LEU A 118 3.40 -7.72 -8.57
C LEU A 118 3.07 -7.56 -10.05
N PRO A 119 2.37 -8.50 -10.73
CA PRO A 119 1.99 -8.32 -12.13
C PRO A 119 1.11 -7.09 -12.37
N LEU A 120 0.20 -6.78 -11.44
CA LEU A 120 -0.66 -5.60 -11.53
C LEU A 120 0.13 -4.31 -11.31
N GLN A 121 1.08 -4.32 -10.36
CA GLN A 121 1.98 -3.18 -10.13
C GLN A 121 2.85 -2.89 -11.37
N ILE A 122 3.41 -3.94 -12.00
CA ILE A 122 4.18 -3.80 -13.23
C ILE A 122 3.31 -3.21 -14.35
N TYR A 123 2.08 -3.69 -14.50
CA TYR A 123 1.15 -3.15 -15.49
C TYR A 123 0.80 -1.69 -15.21
N GLU A 124 0.55 -1.32 -13.95
CA GLU A 124 0.29 0.06 -13.55
C GLU A 124 1.46 0.97 -13.94
N THR A 125 2.68 0.65 -13.53
CA THR A 125 3.85 1.51 -13.77
C THR A 125 4.28 1.54 -15.24
N PHE A 126 4.45 0.38 -15.88
CA PHE A 126 5.09 0.30 -17.20
C PHE A 126 4.13 0.31 -18.39
N VAL A 127 2.83 0.15 -18.16
CA VAL A 127 1.82 0.21 -19.24
C VAL A 127 0.91 1.41 -19.01
N LEU A 128 0.23 1.47 -17.87
CA LEU A 128 -0.72 2.55 -17.61
C LEU A 128 -0.02 3.89 -17.46
N GLU A 129 0.91 4.05 -16.52
CA GLU A 129 1.58 5.34 -16.30
C GLU A 129 2.45 5.77 -17.48
N GLU A 130 3.09 4.82 -18.17
CA GLU A 130 3.85 5.07 -19.39
C GLU A 130 2.95 5.61 -20.53
N GLN A 131 1.75 5.04 -20.71
CA GLN A 131 0.81 5.49 -21.75
C GLN A 131 0.41 6.97 -21.59
N PHE A 132 0.38 7.48 -20.35
CA PHE A 132 0.06 8.88 -20.07
C PHE A 132 1.29 9.77 -19.85
N GLY A 133 2.50 9.23 -20.02
CA GLY A 133 3.76 9.97 -19.86
C GLY A 133 4.10 10.32 -18.40
N PHE A 134 3.51 9.64 -17.43
CA PHE A 134 3.78 9.86 -16.00
C PHE A 134 4.90 8.97 -15.46
N ASN A 135 5.23 7.88 -16.16
CA ASN A 135 6.29 7.00 -15.71
C ASN A 135 7.68 7.62 -15.95
N HIS A 136 8.42 7.79 -14.86
CA HIS A 136 9.83 8.18 -14.88
C HIS A 136 10.75 7.10 -14.26
N THR A 137 10.19 5.93 -13.95
CA THR A 137 10.88 4.83 -13.29
C THR A 137 11.47 3.86 -14.30
N LYS A 138 12.78 3.60 -14.19
CA LYS A 138 13.46 2.55 -14.96
C LYS A 138 13.19 1.17 -14.37
N VAL A 139 13.19 0.13 -15.21
CA VAL A 139 13.05 -1.27 -14.75
C VAL A 139 14.10 -1.64 -13.69
N SER A 140 15.35 -1.18 -13.84
CA SER A 140 16.41 -1.42 -12.85
C SER A 140 16.10 -0.77 -11.50
N THR A 141 15.57 0.45 -11.50
CA THR A 141 15.14 1.16 -10.29
C THR A 141 13.97 0.43 -9.64
N PHE A 142 12.95 0.06 -10.42
CA PHE A 142 11.78 -0.68 -9.94
C PHE A 142 12.17 -1.99 -9.23
N VAL A 143 13.02 -2.81 -9.85
CA VAL A 143 13.46 -4.09 -9.26
C VAL A 143 14.35 -3.84 -8.04
N SER A 144 15.25 -2.85 -8.09
CA SER A 144 16.10 -2.50 -6.94
C SER A 144 15.26 -2.06 -5.74
N ASP A 145 14.26 -1.21 -5.96
CA ASP A 145 13.39 -0.69 -4.91
C ASP A 145 12.49 -1.78 -4.35
N LEU A 146 11.97 -2.67 -5.20
CA LEU A 146 11.23 -3.85 -4.76
C LEU A 146 12.06 -4.73 -3.81
N LEU A 147 13.31 -5.03 -4.18
CA LEU A 147 14.22 -5.84 -3.36
C LEU A 147 14.58 -5.14 -2.04
N LYS A 148 14.92 -3.85 -2.10
CA LYS A 148 15.22 -3.04 -0.91
C LYS A 148 14.02 -2.96 0.03
N MET A 149 12.82 -2.69 -0.49
CA MET A 149 11.58 -2.62 0.29
C MET A 149 11.26 -3.97 0.92
N THR A 150 11.42 -5.07 0.16
CA THR A 150 11.21 -6.42 0.67
C THR A 150 12.18 -6.73 1.81
N LEU A 151 13.47 -6.49 1.61
CA LEU A 151 14.49 -6.72 2.63
C LEU A 151 14.26 -5.87 3.88
N LEU A 152 13.97 -4.58 3.71
CA LEU A 152 13.66 -3.68 4.81
C LEU A 152 12.43 -4.15 5.59
N THR A 153 11.37 -4.56 4.89
CA THR A 153 10.15 -5.11 5.49
C THR A 153 10.48 -6.36 6.31
N LEU A 154 11.28 -7.28 5.76
CA LEU A 154 11.69 -8.47 6.50
C LEU A 154 12.50 -8.11 7.76
N ILE A 155 13.48 -7.21 7.65
CA ILE A 155 14.33 -6.80 8.78
C ILE A 155 13.51 -6.13 9.89
N LEU A 156 12.53 -5.30 9.54
CA LEU A 156 11.72 -4.58 10.52
C LEU A 156 10.58 -5.43 11.11
N TYR A 157 9.85 -6.14 10.26
CA TYR A 157 8.66 -6.88 10.69
C TYR A 157 8.99 -8.22 11.34
N THR A 158 10.09 -8.88 10.99
CA THR A 158 10.49 -10.14 11.64
C THR A 158 10.66 -10.01 13.16
N PRO A 159 11.48 -9.08 13.70
CA PRO A 159 11.63 -8.93 15.15
C PRO A 159 10.34 -8.44 15.82
N LEU A 160 9.57 -7.59 15.13
CA LEU A 160 8.28 -7.11 15.62
C LEU A 160 7.28 -8.25 15.78
N LEU A 161 7.13 -9.10 14.75
CA LEU A 161 6.26 -10.27 14.79
C LEU A 161 6.72 -11.26 15.85
N LEU A 162 8.03 -11.52 15.93
CA LEU A 162 8.60 -12.40 16.95
C LEU A 162 8.26 -11.91 18.36
N LEU A 163 8.43 -10.61 18.63
CA LEU A 163 8.10 -10.02 19.92
C LEU A 163 6.60 -10.12 20.24
N ILE A 164 5.73 -9.83 19.26
CA ILE A 164 4.28 -9.91 19.45
C ILE A 164 3.84 -11.35 19.74
N LEU A 165 4.30 -12.32 18.95
CA LEU A 165 3.97 -13.74 19.17
C LEU A 165 4.53 -14.26 20.49
N TRP A 166 5.71 -13.80 20.89
CA TRP A 166 6.27 -14.10 22.21
C TRP A 166 5.41 -13.54 23.35
N LEU A 167 4.95 -12.28 23.23
CA LEU A 167 4.06 -11.65 24.20
C LEU A 167 2.74 -12.39 24.31
N MET A 168 2.17 -12.84 23.18
CA MET A 168 0.96 -13.67 23.17
C MET A 168 1.10 -14.95 23.99
N GLN A 169 2.29 -15.57 23.98
CA GLN A 169 2.55 -16.80 24.73
C GLN A 169 2.88 -16.53 26.20
N SER A 170 3.55 -15.42 26.51
CA SER A 170 4.21 -15.22 27.81
C SER A 170 3.53 -14.21 28.73
N ALA A 171 2.76 -13.25 28.21
CA ALA A 171 2.25 -12.11 28.98
C ALA A 171 0.85 -12.31 29.61
N GLY A 172 0.36 -13.56 29.64
CA GLY A 172 -0.91 -13.93 30.28
C GLY A 172 -2.14 -13.31 29.61
N GLN A 173 -3.23 -13.12 30.37
CA GLN A 173 -4.52 -12.65 29.82
C GLN A 173 -4.46 -11.22 29.25
N LEU A 174 -3.52 -10.40 29.72
CA LEU A 174 -3.35 -9.01 29.29
C LEU A 174 -2.28 -8.84 28.19
N TRP A 175 -1.88 -9.93 27.52
CA TRP A 175 -0.88 -9.89 26.44
C TRP A 175 -1.18 -8.85 25.36
N TRP A 176 -2.46 -8.62 25.07
CA TRP A 176 -2.91 -7.70 24.03
C TRP A 176 -2.57 -6.24 24.37
N ILE A 177 -2.50 -5.86 25.66
CA ILE A 177 -2.07 -4.53 26.10
C ILE A 177 -0.59 -4.34 25.79
N TRP A 178 0.22 -5.36 26.08
CA TRP A 178 1.65 -5.33 25.80
C TRP A 178 1.92 -5.31 24.31
N ALA A 179 1.23 -6.13 23.52
CA ALA A 179 1.33 -6.10 22.06
C ALA A 179 0.92 -4.74 21.49
N TRP A 180 -0.17 -4.15 22.02
CA TRP A 180 -0.60 -2.81 21.65
C TRP A 180 0.46 -1.75 21.98
N LEU A 181 1.03 -1.75 23.19
CA LEU A 181 2.11 -0.85 23.59
C LEU A 181 3.34 -1.01 22.70
N THR A 182 3.71 -2.25 22.37
CA THR A 182 4.81 -2.54 21.45
C THR A 182 4.54 -1.97 20.05
N ILE A 183 3.36 -2.20 19.49
CA ILE A 183 2.97 -1.65 18.18
C ILE A 183 2.97 -0.12 18.22
N CYS A 184 2.38 0.50 19.24
CA CYS A 184 2.37 1.95 19.40
C CYS A 184 3.79 2.53 19.52
N GLY A 185 4.65 1.93 20.34
CA GLY A 185 6.04 2.33 20.48
C GLY A 185 6.82 2.19 19.17
N PHE A 186 6.62 1.08 18.45
CA PHE A 186 7.19 0.87 17.13
C PHE A 186 6.69 1.92 16.12
N SER A 187 5.39 2.23 16.09
CA SER A 187 4.83 3.27 15.21
C SER A 187 5.38 4.66 15.51
N LEU A 188 5.54 5.02 16.78
CA LEU A 188 6.15 6.29 17.19
C LEU A 188 7.62 6.37 16.79
N LEU A 189 8.37 5.28 16.97
CA LEU A 189 9.76 5.18 16.50
C LEU A 189 9.82 5.36 14.98
N MET A 190 8.93 4.70 14.24
CA MET A 190 8.89 4.77 12.78
C MET A 190 8.50 6.16 12.26
N LEU A 191 7.69 6.93 13.00
CA LEU A 191 7.34 8.31 12.63
C LEU A 191 8.59 9.20 12.47
N TRP A 192 9.58 9.00 13.34
CA TRP A 192 10.87 9.68 13.27
C TRP A 192 11.87 8.96 12.38
N ALA A 193 12.00 7.64 12.51
CA ALA A 193 13.00 6.86 11.79
C ALA A 193 12.76 6.79 10.28
N TYR A 194 11.50 6.86 9.85
CA TYR A 194 11.14 6.78 8.44
C TYR A 194 11.74 7.92 7.59
N PRO A 195 11.46 9.21 7.87
CA PRO A 195 12.04 10.30 7.08
C PRO A 195 13.56 10.38 7.20
N THR A 196 14.14 10.01 8.35
CA THR A 196 15.57 10.17 8.61
C THR A 196 16.44 9.04 8.05
N PHE A 197 16.00 7.79 8.15
CA PHE A 197 16.82 6.63 7.76
C PHE A 197 16.25 5.86 6.57
N ILE A 198 14.92 5.76 6.47
CA ILE A 198 14.28 4.90 5.46
C ILE A 198 14.16 5.65 4.13
N ALA A 199 13.56 6.84 4.15
CA ALA A 199 13.35 7.61 2.93
C ALA A 199 14.65 7.87 2.12
N PRO A 200 15.82 8.16 2.74
CA PRO A 200 17.09 8.35 2.01
C PRO A 200 17.65 7.10 1.32
N ILE A 201 17.21 5.90 1.69
CA ILE A 201 17.63 4.65 1.00
C ILE A 201 16.99 4.54 -0.39
N PHE A 202 15.81 5.16 -0.55
CA PHE A 202 15.02 5.13 -1.78
C PHE A 202 15.16 6.40 -2.60
N ASN A 203 15.41 7.55 -1.95
CA ASN A 203 15.37 8.86 -2.59
C ASN A 203 16.65 9.65 -2.33
N GLU A 204 17.09 10.38 -3.36
CA GLU A 204 18.21 11.33 -3.25
C GLU A 204 17.71 12.66 -2.65
N PHE A 205 18.23 13.04 -1.49
CA PHE A 205 17.92 14.32 -0.85
C PHE A 205 19.01 15.33 -1.19
N LYS A 206 18.65 16.40 -1.88
CA LYS A 206 19.55 17.53 -2.20
C LYS A 206 19.08 18.81 -1.52
N SER A 207 20.04 19.63 -1.10
CA SER A 207 19.76 20.98 -0.62
C SER A 207 19.16 21.83 -1.72
N LEU A 208 18.26 22.75 -1.35
CA LEU A 208 17.66 23.68 -2.29
C LEU A 208 18.71 24.67 -2.80
N GLU A 209 19.06 24.58 -4.09
CA GLU A 209 20.12 25.40 -4.70
C GLU A 209 19.72 26.87 -4.89
N ASN A 210 18.41 27.15 -5.04
CA ASN A 210 17.92 28.50 -5.29
C ASN A 210 17.84 29.30 -3.98
N GLU A 211 18.86 30.10 -3.71
CA GLU A 211 18.97 30.94 -2.50
C GLU A 211 17.78 31.91 -2.35
N ALA A 212 17.29 32.49 -3.44
CA ALA A 212 16.16 33.43 -3.40
C ALA A 212 14.86 32.72 -2.98
N LEU A 213 14.62 31.50 -3.48
CA LEU A 213 13.49 30.68 -3.06
C LEU A 213 13.63 30.22 -1.61
N GLN A 214 14.84 29.79 -1.22
CA GLN A 214 15.15 29.39 0.15
C GLN A 214 14.85 30.51 1.15
N GLN A 215 15.29 31.74 0.86
CA GLN A 215 15.01 32.90 1.70
C GLN A 215 13.51 33.21 1.80
N ARG A 216 12.76 33.10 0.69
CA ARG A 216 11.30 33.29 0.70
C ARG A 216 10.61 32.25 1.59
N ILE A 217 11.04 30.99 1.53
CA ILE A 217 10.52 29.91 2.39
C ILE A 217 10.85 30.18 3.85
N HIS A 218 12.10 30.51 4.19
CA HIS A 218 12.50 30.84 5.56
C HIS A 218 11.71 32.02 6.14
N ASN A 219 11.49 33.06 5.35
CA ASN A 219 10.67 34.20 5.77
C ASN A 219 9.21 33.82 6.02
N LEU A 220 8.65 32.90 5.21
CA LEU A 220 7.30 32.39 5.43
C LEU A 220 7.22 31.53 6.70
N LEU A 221 8.18 30.61 6.91
CA LEU A 221 8.25 29.77 8.10
C LEU A 221 8.33 30.61 9.37
N LYS A 222 9.20 31.63 9.37
CA LYS A 222 9.34 32.58 10.48
C LYS A 222 8.04 33.35 10.77
N LYS A 223 7.32 33.79 9.73
CA LYS A 223 6.02 34.47 9.89
C LYS A 223 4.96 33.58 10.53
N CYS A 224 5.01 32.28 10.22
CA CYS A 224 4.08 31.29 10.75
C CYS A 224 4.52 30.70 12.10
N GLY A 225 5.63 31.16 12.68
CA GLY A 225 6.15 30.67 13.96
C GLY A 225 6.82 29.29 13.90
N PHE A 226 7.15 28.80 12.71
CA PHE A 226 7.95 27.59 12.54
C PHE A 226 9.44 27.95 12.66
N SER A 227 10.14 27.23 13.55
CA SER A 227 11.59 27.28 13.73
C SER A 227 12.29 26.35 12.75
#